data_AF-A0A925CU15-F1
#
_entry.id   AF-A0A925CU15-F1
#
_cell.length_a   1.000
_cell.length_b   1.000
_cell.length_c   1.000
_cell.angle_alpha   90.00
_cell.angle_beta   90.00
_cell.angle_gamma   90.00
#
_symmetry.space_group_name_H-M   'P 1'
#
loop_
_entity.id
_entity.type
_entity.pdbx_description
1 polymer ?
#
loop_
_entity_poly.entity_id
_entity_poly.type
_entity_poly.pdbx_seq_one_letter_code
_entity_poly.pdbx_strand_id
1 'polypeptide(L)' 'MLALNADLHPASENAHDSLAEAYEAVGDATAALRAYRRVLELNPAAGHAAARVAALTSVKAP' A
#
# COMPACT_ATOMS: atom_id res chain seq x y z
N MET A 1 -20.17 -9.75 24.63
CA MET A 1 -20.32 -9.45 23.19
C MET A 1 -19.26 -8.44 22.77
N LEU A 2 -18.02 -8.91 22.55
CA LEU A 2 -16.88 -8.10 22.05
C LEU A 2 -16.12 -8.90 20.99
N ALA A 3 -16.83 -9.77 20.27
CA ALA A 3 -16.26 -10.70 19.30
C ALA A 3 -16.32 -10.15 17.86
N LEU A 4 -16.16 -8.83 17.64
CA LEU A 4 -16.17 -8.26 16.29
C LEU A 4 -14.80 -7.69 15.92
N ASN A 5 -14.03 -8.55 15.23
CA ASN A 5 -13.20 -8.23 14.05
C ASN A 5 -11.67 -8.09 14.20
N ALA A 6 -11.11 -8.11 15.41
CA ALA A 6 -9.65 -8.00 15.58
C ALA A 6 -8.87 -9.33 15.47
N ASP A 7 -9.54 -10.49 15.42
CA ASP A 7 -8.91 -11.82 15.55
C ASP A 7 -8.90 -12.67 14.25
N LEU A 8 -9.07 -12.07 13.07
CA LEU A 8 -9.01 -12.81 11.78
C LEU A 8 -7.86 -12.40 10.83
N HIS A 9 -6.85 -11.65 11.31
CA HIS A 9 -5.69 -11.14 10.55
C HIS A 9 -5.08 -12.14 9.54
N PRO A 10 -4.97 -11.80 8.22
CA PRO A 10 -3.66 -11.38 7.68
C PRO A 10 -3.68 -10.39 6.48
N ALA A 11 -4.83 -9.82 6.07
CA ALA A 11 -4.97 -8.99 4.87
C ALA A 11 -5.01 -7.48 5.15
N SER A 12 -4.20 -6.99 6.08
CA SER A 12 -4.23 -5.58 6.48
C SER A 12 -3.62 -4.73 5.37
N GLU A 13 -4.47 -3.97 4.69
CA GLU A 13 -4.06 -2.89 3.77
C GLU A 13 -2.98 -2.01 4.43
N ASN A 14 -3.07 -1.75 5.74
CA ASN A 14 -2.09 -0.97 6.49
C ASN A 14 -0.70 -1.62 6.51
N ALA A 15 -0.60 -2.95 6.58
CA ALA A 15 0.68 -3.64 6.54
C ALA A 15 1.35 -3.54 5.17
N HIS A 16 0.54 -3.61 4.10
CA HIS A 16 1.02 -3.38 2.75
C HIS A 16 1.38 -1.91 2.52
N ASP A 17 0.66 -0.97 3.13
CA ASP A 17 0.93 0.47 3.06
C ASP A 17 2.27 0.80 3.74
N SER A 18 2.48 0.36 4.98
CA SER A 18 3.76 0.55 5.68
C SER A 18 4.93 -0.14 4.99
N LEU A 19 4.72 -1.31 4.38
CA LEU A 19 5.75 -1.98 3.58
C LEU A 19 6.10 -1.16 2.33
N ALA A 20 5.09 -0.57 1.68
CA ALA A 20 5.29 0.26 0.51
C ALA A 20 6.09 1.53 0.86
N GLU A 21 5.75 2.19 1.96
CA GLU A 21 6.49 3.34 2.49
C GLU A 21 7.95 2.99 2.80
N ALA A 22 8.18 1.82 3.41
CA ALA A 22 9.53 1.34 3.70
C ALA A 22 10.36 1.14 2.41
N TYR A 23 9.74 0.58 1.36
CA TYR A 23 10.39 0.44 0.06
C TYR A 23 10.67 1.79 -0.60
N GLU A 24 9.76 2.76 -0.50
CA GLU A 24 10.00 4.12 -0.98
C GLU A 24 11.18 4.79 -0.26
N ALA A 25 11.26 4.64 1.06
CA ALA A 25 12.31 5.22 1.88
C ALA A 25 13.71 4.70 1.52
N VAL A 26 13.80 3.44 1.07
CA VAL A 26 15.07 2.85 0.59
C VAL A 26 15.29 3.03 -0.92
N GLY A 27 14.38 3.73 -1.61
CA GLY A 27 14.48 4.03 -3.04
C GLY A 27 14.04 2.90 -3.98
N ASP A 28 13.47 1.81 -3.47
CA ASP A 28 12.92 0.73 -4.31
C ASP A 28 11.49 1.05 -4.76
N ALA A 29 11.38 1.95 -5.74
CA ALA A 29 10.11 2.34 -6.32
C ALA A 29 9.32 1.17 -6.93
N THR A 30 9.99 0.11 -7.38
CA THR A 30 9.31 -1.06 -7.98
C THR A 30 8.62 -1.89 -6.91
N ALA A 31 9.32 -2.17 -5.80
CA ALA A 31 8.74 -2.87 -4.66
C ALA A 31 7.64 -2.05 -3.98
N ALA A 32 7.83 -0.73 -3.84
CA ALA A 32 6.81 0.19 -3.33
C ALA A 32 5.53 0.15 -4.16
N LEU A 33 5.64 0.26 -5.50
CA LEU A 33 4.49 0.19 -6.40
C LEU A 33 3.72 -1.13 -6.30
N ARG A 34 4.43 -2.26 -6.15
CA ARG A 34 3.77 -3.56 -5.94
C ARG A 34 3.01 -3.60 -4.63
N ALA A 35 3.58 -3.06 -3.56
CA ALA A 35 2.95 -3.04 -2.25
C ALA A 35 1.73 -2.11 -2.22
N TYR A 36 1.80 -0.89 -2.73
CA TYR A 36 0.63 0.00 -2.82
C TYR A 36 -0.48 -0.54 -3.72
N ARG A 37 -0.15 -1.21 -4.83
CA ARG A 37 -1.17 -1.89 -5.65
C ARG A 37 -1.90 -2.96 -4.85
N ARG A 38 -1.19 -3.68 -3.98
CA ARG A 38 -1.82 -4.65 -3.08
C ARG A 38 -2.74 -3.97 -2.06
N VAL A 39 -2.37 -2.80 -1.54
CA VAL A 39 -3.28 -1.97 -0.72
C VAL A 39 -4.56 -1.66 -1.49
N LEU A 40 -4.46 -1.24 -2.74
CA LEU A 40 -5.63 -0.88 -3.58
C LEU A 40 -6.47 -2.08 -4.01
N GLU A 41 -5.88 -3.26 -4.16
CA GLU A 41 -6.62 -4.52 -4.38
C GLU A 41 -7.46 -4.90 -3.15
N LEU A 42 -6.96 -4.61 -1.95
CA LEU A 42 -7.64 -4.90 -0.69
C LEU A 42 -8.67 -3.81 -0.33
N ASN A 43 -8.31 -2.56 -0.57
CA ASN A 43 -9.15 -1.39 -0.36
C ASN A 43 -8.97 -0.38 -1.51
N PRO A 44 -9.86 -0.43 -2.51
CA PRO A 44 -9.85 0.51 -3.62
C PRO A 44 -10.07 1.98 -3.19
N ALA A 45 -10.58 2.22 -1.98
CA ALA A 45 -10.77 3.56 -1.43
C ALA A 45 -9.55 4.07 -0.64
N ALA A 46 -8.44 3.33 -0.59
CA ALA A 46 -7.20 3.75 0.05
C ALA A 46 -6.55 4.91 -0.73
N GLY A 47 -7.00 6.13 -0.44
CA GLY A 47 -6.56 7.35 -1.14
C GLY A 47 -5.05 7.60 -1.03
N HIS A 48 -4.43 7.21 0.09
CA HIS A 48 -2.98 7.31 0.27
C HIS A 48 -2.24 6.47 -0.78
N ALA A 49 -2.51 5.16 -0.84
CA ALA A 49 -1.89 4.26 -1.81
C ALA A 49 -2.14 4.69 -3.27
N ALA A 50 -3.34 5.18 -3.59
CA ALA A 50 -3.65 5.71 -4.92
C ALA A 50 -2.78 6.92 -5.29
N ALA A 51 -2.62 7.86 -4.36
CA ALA A 51 -1.77 9.04 -4.55
C ALA A 51 -0.29 8.65 -4.72
N ARG A 52 0.21 7.70 -3.92
CA ARG A 52 1.60 7.21 -4.04
C ARG A 52 1.85 6.48 -5.35
N VAL A 53 0.93 5.64 -5.81
CA VAL A 53 1.04 4.98 -7.13
C VAL A 53 1.11 6.00 -8.25
N ALA A 54 0.25 7.04 -8.22
CA ALA A 54 0.29 8.11 -9.21
C ALA A 54 1.64 8.84 -9.19
N ALA A 55 2.13 9.24 -8.01
CA ALA A 55 3.42 9.93 -7.88
C ALA A 55 4.59 9.07 -8.41
N LEU A 56 4.69 7.81 -7.98
CA LEU A 56 5.76 6.89 -8.37
C LEU A 56 5.74 6.50 -9.86
N THR A 57 4.56 6.52 -10.50
CA THR A 57 4.44 6.25 -11.94
C THR A 57 4.67 7.49 -12.79
N SER A 58 4.30 8.69 -12.30
CA SER A 58 4.57 9.96 -12.98
C SER A 58 6.03 10.39 -12.91
N VAL A 59 6.78 10.01 -11.86
CA VAL A 59 8.23 10.24 -11.78
C VAL A 59 9.01 9.35 -12.76
N LYS A 60 8.39 8.27 -13.28
CA LYS A 60 8.97 7.41 -14.30
C LYS A 60 8.54 7.86 -15.70
N ALA A 61 9.05 8.99 -16.14
CA ALA A 61 9.09 9.36 -17.56
C ALA A 61 10.51 9.87 -17.91
N PRO A 62 11.17 9.40 -18.98
CA PRO A 62 12.21 10.17 -19.63
C PRO A 62 11.64 11.49 -20.20
#